data_AF-A0A355UNC1-F1
#
_entry.id   AF-A0A355UNC1-F1
#
_cell.length_a   1.000
_cell.length_b   1.000
_cell.length_c   1.000
_cell.angle_alpha   90.00
_cell.angle_beta   90.00
_cell.angle_gamma   90.00
#
_symmetry.space_group_name_H-M   'P 1'
#
loop_
_entity.id
_entity.type
_entity.pdbx_description
1 polymer ?
#
loop_
_entity_poly.entity_id
_entity_poly.type
_entity_poly.pdbx_seq_one_letter_code
_entity_poly.pdbx_strand_id
1 'polypeptide(L)'
;MKKIISLFSLSSLLGGCALGEADSTIPVAARQVHANFIMGEKGFGLDPSRAIFYESFENGNLDRWLTSQAGASGDTWRVANKKIHFGASSLTYGQGEVIGKAVEFGEATLATKEVIALQKAKKPVLILFALFDRQGAAGDRTAFQAEASNDLGFHWDSLKPIAASDPVIAAADDPSREWMRFRYDLTPYAGQPIRLRLNLRSSLSNRKLLYLDDILVAESSEG
;
A
#
# COMPACT_ATOMS: atom_id res chain seq x y z
N MET A 1 45.42 -24.41 8.87
CA MET A 1 45.12 -23.76 10.17
C MET A 1 45.69 -22.35 10.16
N LYS A 2 44.85 -21.31 10.16
CA LYS A 2 45.27 -19.92 10.43
C LYS A 2 44.23 -19.29 11.37
N LYS A 3 44.71 -18.82 12.53
CA LYS A 3 43.93 -18.14 13.58
C LYS A 3 43.86 -16.63 13.29
N ILE A 4 42.64 -16.10 13.40
CA ILE A 4 42.18 -14.89 14.13
C ILE A 4 43.08 -13.63 14.10
N ILE A 5 42.52 -12.54 13.57
CA ILE A 5 42.50 -11.22 14.24
C ILE A 5 41.10 -10.61 14.05
N SER A 6 40.46 -10.29 15.17
CA SER A 6 39.27 -9.43 15.30
C SER A 6 39.73 -8.14 15.96
N LEU A 7 39.24 -6.97 15.53
CA LEU A 7 38.93 -5.82 16.40
C LEU A 7 38.14 -4.74 15.64
N PHE A 8 36.91 -4.50 16.15
CA PHE A 8 36.16 -3.24 16.37
C PHE A 8 36.80 -1.92 15.90
N SER A 9 36.12 -0.85 15.48
CA SER A 9 34.88 -0.22 15.97
C SER A 9 34.54 0.93 15.00
N LEU A 10 33.26 1.21 14.77
CA LEU A 10 32.80 2.60 14.62
C LEU A 10 31.39 2.72 15.21
N SER A 11 31.36 3.10 16.48
CA SER A 11 30.17 3.64 17.14
C SER A 11 30.37 5.14 17.36
N SER A 12 29.35 5.92 16.98
CA SER A 12 28.94 7.24 17.50
C SER A 12 28.44 8.11 16.34
N LEU A 13 27.39 8.92 16.42
CA LEU A 13 26.53 9.37 17.51
C LEU A 13 25.35 10.08 16.80
N LEU A 14 24.10 9.74 17.13
CA LEU A 14 22.96 10.67 17.30
C LEU A 14 21.66 9.87 17.52
N GLY A 15 21.01 10.14 18.66
CA GLY A 15 19.57 9.93 18.86
C GLY A 15 19.14 8.55 19.32
N GLY A 16 19.26 8.27 20.62
CA GLY A 16 18.71 7.07 21.24
C GLY A 16 17.18 6.99 21.10
N CYS A 17 16.72 5.98 20.36
CA CYS A 17 15.46 5.30 20.64
C CYS A 17 15.84 3.83 20.80
N ALA A 18 15.64 3.28 22.00
CA ALA A 18 15.97 1.89 22.28
C ALA A 18 15.12 0.99 21.37
N LEU A 19 15.75 0.39 20.36
CA LEU A 19 15.22 -0.80 19.70
C LEU A 19 15.10 -1.87 20.78
N GLY A 20 13.87 -2.17 21.19
CA GLY A 20 13.61 -3.39 21.96
C GLY A 20 14.17 -4.57 21.18
N GLU A 21 14.81 -5.51 21.89
CA GLU A 21 15.43 -6.69 21.29
C GLU A 21 14.48 -7.34 20.28
N ALA A 22 14.95 -7.48 19.04
CA ALA A 22 14.18 -8.10 17.98
C ALA A 22 13.88 -9.55 18.37
N ASP A 23 12.60 -9.87 18.59
CA ASP A 23 12.14 -11.23 18.84
C ASP A 23 12.52 -12.11 17.64
N SER A 24 13.49 -13.00 17.89
CA SER A 24 14.09 -13.81 16.85
C SER A 24 13.13 -14.87 16.26
N THR A 25 11.96 -15.07 16.87
CA THR A 25 10.97 -16.10 16.49
C THR A 25 10.03 -15.66 15.37
N ILE A 26 10.00 -14.37 15.03
CA ILE A 26 9.12 -13.84 13.99
C ILE A 26 9.77 -14.05 12.60
N PRO A 27 9.07 -14.68 11.63
CA PRO A 27 9.57 -14.82 10.25
C PRO A 27 9.98 -13.46 9.65
N VAL A 28 11.03 -13.44 8.82
CA VAL A 28 11.60 -12.18 8.26
C VAL A 28 10.54 -11.29 7.59
N ALA A 29 9.60 -11.88 6.86
CA ALA A 29 8.46 -11.16 6.27
C ALA A 29 7.59 -10.47 7.33
N ALA A 30 7.31 -11.16 8.44
CA ALA A 30 6.56 -10.59 9.56
C ALA A 30 7.37 -9.54 10.34
N ARG A 31 8.71 -9.58 10.34
CA ARG A 31 9.55 -8.50 10.92
C ARG A 31 9.50 -7.21 10.10
N GLN A 32 9.47 -7.30 8.77
CA GLN A 32 9.29 -6.13 7.88
C GLN A 32 7.92 -5.49 8.11
N VAL A 33 6.84 -6.30 8.15
CA VAL A 33 5.49 -5.84 8.53
C VAL A 33 5.52 -5.16 9.90
N HIS A 34 6.20 -5.77 10.88
CA HIS A 34 6.31 -5.26 12.23
C HIS A 34 7.01 -3.89 12.29
N ALA A 35 8.12 -3.69 11.57
CA ALA A 35 8.84 -2.42 11.58
C ALA A 35 8.03 -1.28 10.95
N ASN A 36 7.42 -1.52 9.79
CA ASN A 36 6.68 -0.51 9.04
C ASN A 36 5.37 -0.09 9.76
N PHE A 37 4.69 -1.03 10.44
CA PHE A 37 3.44 -0.74 11.15
C PHE A 37 3.61 -0.40 12.64
N ILE A 38 4.66 -0.88 13.34
CA ILE A 38 4.87 -0.56 14.78
C ILE A 38 5.73 0.68 15.00
N MET A 39 6.73 0.97 14.15
CA MET A 39 7.60 2.13 14.37
C MET A 39 6.92 3.46 14.03
N GLY A 40 5.84 3.44 13.24
CA GLY A 40 5.05 4.63 12.92
C GLY A 40 3.93 4.92 13.92
N GLU A 41 3.32 3.89 14.52
CA GLU A 41 1.95 4.06 15.01
C GLU A 41 1.58 3.04 16.13
N LYS A 42 1.88 3.38 17.40
CA LYS A 42 1.33 2.65 18.56
C LYS A 42 -0.19 2.93 18.67
N GLY A 43 -1.03 1.89 18.67
CA GLY A 43 -2.43 1.99 19.15
C GLY A 43 -3.55 1.47 18.23
N PHE A 44 -3.25 0.81 17.11
CA PHE A 44 -4.25 0.61 16.04
C PHE A 44 -4.89 -0.78 15.94
N GLY A 45 -4.74 -1.59 16.98
CA GLY A 45 -5.47 -2.86 17.08
C GLY A 45 -5.15 -3.84 15.94
N LEU A 46 -3.89 -3.95 15.54
CA LEU A 46 -3.42 -4.96 14.58
C LEU A 46 -2.46 -5.90 15.28
N ASP A 47 -2.52 -7.17 14.91
CA ASP A 47 -1.53 -8.17 15.26
C ASP A 47 -0.66 -8.46 14.02
N PRO A 48 0.53 -7.85 13.87
CA PRO A 48 1.40 -8.08 12.71
C PRO A 48 1.86 -9.53 12.58
N SER A 49 1.83 -10.30 13.69
CA SER A 49 2.11 -11.74 13.64
C SER A 49 1.01 -12.52 12.90
N ARG A 50 -0.13 -11.89 12.63
CA ARG A 50 -1.28 -12.40 11.86
C ARG A 50 -1.43 -11.73 10.51
N ALA A 51 -0.35 -11.19 9.95
CA ALA A 51 -0.34 -10.74 8.56
C ALA A 51 -0.64 -11.93 7.62
N ILE A 52 -1.65 -11.76 6.78
CA ILE A 52 -2.08 -12.74 5.77
C ILE A 52 -1.46 -12.39 4.42
N PHE A 53 -1.43 -11.11 4.08
CA PHE A 53 -0.80 -10.58 2.87
C PHE A 53 -0.10 -9.27 3.21
N TYR A 54 1.08 -9.06 2.63
CA TYR A 54 1.80 -7.80 2.76
C TYR A 54 2.59 -7.49 1.49
N GLU A 55 2.57 -6.21 1.09
CA GLU A 55 3.37 -5.64 0.02
C GLU A 55 3.87 -4.26 0.43
N SER A 56 5.20 -4.08 0.34
CA SER A 56 5.90 -2.82 0.61
C SER A 56 6.65 -2.29 -0.61
N PHE A 57 6.58 -3.01 -1.75
CA PHE A 57 7.24 -2.64 -3.02
C PHE A 57 8.78 -2.59 -2.98
N GLU A 58 9.41 -2.97 -1.87
CA GLU A 58 10.86 -2.96 -1.68
C GLU A 58 11.63 -3.91 -2.61
N ASN A 59 10.95 -4.91 -3.16
CA ASN A 59 11.53 -5.82 -4.14
C ASN A 59 11.70 -5.16 -5.53
N GLY A 60 11.21 -3.94 -5.72
CA GLY A 60 11.42 -3.17 -6.96
C GLY A 60 10.59 -3.63 -8.15
N ASN A 61 9.70 -4.61 -7.98
CA ASN A 61 8.91 -5.20 -9.06
C ASN A 61 7.43 -5.42 -8.68
N LEU A 62 6.60 -5.72 -9.67
CA LEU A 62 5.16 -5.95 -9.53
C LEU A 62 4.79 -7.42 -9.76
N ASP A 63 5.66 -8.35 -9.36
CA ASP A 63 5.48 -9.76 -9.70
C ASP A 63 4.22 -10.38 -9.10
N ARG A 64 3.68 -9.79 -8.03
CA ARG A 64 2.45 -10.21 -7.36
C ARG A 64 1.19 -9.50 -7.87
N TRP A 65 1.32 -8.60 -8.83
CA TRP A 65 0.24 -7.70 -9.26
C TRP A 65 -0.04 -7.79 -10.76
N LEU A 66 -1.32 -7.84 -11.11
CA LEU A 66 -1.86 -7.57 -12.43
C LEU A 66 -2.13 -6.07 -12.52
N THR A 67 -1.63 -5.43 -13.58
CA THR A 67 -1.86 -4.01 -13.82
C THR A 67 -2.65 -3.85 -15.10
N SER A 68 -3.60 -2.91 -15.12
CA SER A 68 -4.12 -2.36 -16.36
C SER A 68 -3.62 -0.92 -16.54
N GLN A 69 -3.51 -0.51 -17.79
CA GLN A 69 -3.22 0.87 -18.17
C GLN A 69 -4.52 1.64 -18.31
N ALA A 70 -4.51 2.94 -18.06
CA ALA A 70 -5.62 3.80 -18.46
C ALA A 70 -5.33 4.49 -19.79
N GLY A 71 -6.33 4.49 -20.67
CA GLY A 71 -6.41 5.39 -21.83
C GLY A 71 -5.26 5.27 -22.84
N ALA A 72 -5.21 6.20 -23.78
CA ALA A 72 -4.17 6.31 -24.80
C ALA A 72 -2.93 7.07 -24.30
N SER A 73 -2.99 7.58 -23.06
CA SER A 73 -1.90 8.34 -22.44
C SER A 73 -0.64 7.51 -22.27
N GLY A 74 -0.77 6.20 -21.98
CA GLY A 74 0.33 5.29 -21.64
C GLY A 74 0.72 5.35 -20.16
N ASP A 75 -0.17 5.85 -19.30
CA ASP A 75 -0.01 5.80 -17.84
C ASP A 75 -0.05 4.35 -17.34
N THR A 76 0.81 4.02 -16.38
CA THR A 76 0.84 2.69 -15.79
C THR A 76 1.33 2.72 -14.35
N TRP A 77 1.06 1.63 -13.64
CA TRP A 77 1.60 1.35 -12.32
C TRP A 77 3.08 0.99 -12.42
N ARG A 78 3.89 1.55 -11.52
CA ARG A 78 5.33 1.27 -11.44
C ARG A 78 5.87 1.50 -10.05
N VAL A 79 6.90 0.76 -9.68
CA VAL A 79 7.64 1.02 -8.45
C VAL A 79 8.44 2.33 -8.61
N ALA A 80 8.44 3.14 -7.57
CA ALA A 80 9.11 4.42 -7.48
C ALA A 80 9.96 4.47 -6.21
N ASN A 81 11.11 5.12 -6.32
CA ASN A 81 12.09 5.36 -5.26
C ASN A 81 12.02 6.83 -4.78
N LYS A 82 10.79 7.34 -4.66
CA LYS A 82 10.46 8.69 -4.19
C LYS A 82 9.07 8.64 -3.56
N LYS A 83 8.77 9.60 -2.68
CA LYS A 83 7.49 9.65 -1.96
C LYS A 83 7.20 8.26 -1.38
N ILE A 84 8.03 7.89 -0.40
CA ILE A 84 8.04 6.59 0.27
C ILE A 84 7.37 6.79 1.63
N HIS A 85 6.50 5.88 2.05
CA HIS A 85 5.92 5.93 3.39
C HIS A 85 6.93 5.37 4.38
N PHE A 86 7.47 4.19 4.08
CA PHE A 86 8.54 3.57 4.84
C PHE A 86 9.46 2.75 3.92
N GLY A 87 10.75 2.64 4.26
CA GLY A 87 11.71 1.86 3.48
C GLY A 87 12.35 2.66 2.34
N ALA A 88 12.47 2.05 1.16
CA ALA A 88 13.17 2.61 0.00
C ALA A 88 12.30 2.71 -1.27
N SER A 89 11.11 2.11 -1.29
CA SER A 89 10.26 2.07 -2.48
C SER A 89 8.79 2.32 -2.14
N SER A 90 8.05 2.87 -3.10
CA SER A 90 6.59 2.93 -3.10
C SER A 90 6.06 2.58 -4.48
N LEU A 91 4.76 2.40 -4.63
CA LEU A 91 4.10 2.23 -5.92
C LEU A 91 3.54 3.56 -6.39
N THR A 92 3.66 3.89 -7.67
CA THR A 92 3.00 5.07 -8.25
C THR A 92 2.24 4.77 -9.52
N TYR A 93 1.19 5.56 -9.76
CA TYR A 93 0.46 5.59 -11.02
C TYR A 93 0.68 6.92 -11.76
N GLY A 94 1.11 6.86 -13.02
CA GLY A 94 1.21 7.99 -13.95
C GLY A 94 2.49 7.99 -14.78
N GLN A 95 2.61 8.88 -15.79
CA GLN A 95 3.76 8.98 -16.69
C GLN A 95 5.03 9.50 -16.00
N GLY A 96 6.20 9.03 -16.45
CA GLY A 96 7.48 9.66 -16.08
C GLY A 96 7.60 10.96 -16.85
N GLU A 97 7.71 12.10 -16.17
CA GLU A 97 8.05 13.44 -16.70
C GLU A 97 7.50 13.91 -18.07
N VAL A 98 6.48 13.29 -18.68
CA VAL A 98 5.92 13.79 -19.94
C VAL A 98 4.97 14.95 -19.66
N ILE A 99 5.28 16.11 -20.22
CA ILE A 99 4.47 17.33 -20.17
C ILE A 99 3.65 17.43 -21.47
N GLY A 100 2.34 17.68 -21.38
CA GLY A 100 1.57 18.25 -22.50
C GLY A 100 0.58 17.34 -23.24
N LYS A 101 0.09 16.23 -22.66
CA LYS A 101 -1.06 15.49 -23.21
C LYS A 101 -2.38 16.00 -22.63
N ALA A 102 -3.45 15.96 -23.44
CA ALA A 102 -4.79 16.41 -23.09
C ALA A 102 -5.43 15.55 -21.97
N VAL A 103 -6.43 16.13 -21.30
CA VAL A 103 -7.21 15.48 -20.23
C VAL A 103 -7.88 14.22 -20.75
N GLU A 104 -7.45 13.04 -20.29
CA GLU A 104 -8.18 11.80 -20.48
C GLU A 104 -8.71 11.33 -19.12
N PHE A 105 -10.00 10.98 -19.08
CA PHE A 105 -10.52 10.18 -17.99
C PHE A 105 -9.94 8.78 -18.11
N GLY A 106 -9.11 8.43 -17.14
CA GLY A 106 -8.44 7.15 -17.09
C GLY A 106 -8.96 6.27 -15.96
N GLU A 107 -9.30 5.02 -16.27
CA GLU A 107 -9.46 3.95 -15.30
C GLU A 107 -8.27 2.99 -15.38
N ALA A 108 -7.64 2.71 -14.24
CA ALA A 108 -6.56 1.74 -14.15
C ALA A 108 -6.74 0.85 -12.93
N THR A 109 -6.29 -0.39 -13.03
CA THR A 109 -6.46 -1.37 -11.98
C THR A 109 -5.12 -1.94 -11.55
N LEU A 110 -5.00 -2.19 -10.25
CA LEU A 110 -3.92 -2.94 -9.63
C LEU A 110 -4.57 -4.08 -8.85
N ALA A 111 -4.45 -5.31 -9.33
CA ALA A 111 -5.08 -6.49 -8.73
C ALA A 111 -4.06 -7.55 -8.32
N THR A 112 -4.31 -8.30 -7.26
CA THR A 112 -3.41 -9.40 -6.86
C THR A 112 -3.46 -10.53 -7.90
N LYS A 113 -2.29 -11.05 -8.30
CA LYS A 113 -2.20 -12.25 -9.17
C LYS A 113 -2.68 -13.49 -8.41
N GLU A 114 -2.20 -13.63 -7.18
CA GLU A 114 -2.52 -14.73 -6.30
C GLU A 114 -3.79 -14.46 -5.48
N VAL A 115 -4.32 -15.54 -4.92
CA VAL A 115 -5.43 -15.49 -3.97
C VAL A 115 -4.90 -15.25 -2.57
N ILE A 116 -5.58 -14.39 -1.82
CA ILE A 116 -5.34 -14.11 -0.41
C ILE A 116 -6.23 -15.05 0.40
N ALA A 117 -5.59 -15.85 1.25
CA ALA A 117 -6.19 -16.96 1.97
C ALA A 117 -6.80 -16.50 3.32
N LEU A 118 -8.10 -16.18 3.37
CA LEU A 118 -8.79 -15.75 4.61
C LEU A 118 -9.48 -16.89 5.37
N GLN A 119 -9.15 -18.15 5.11
CA GLN A 119 -9.88 -19.31 5.65
C GLN A 119 -9.84 -19.40 7.19
N LYS A 120 -8.82 -18.83 7.81
CA LYS A 120 -8.65 -18.80 9.28
C LYS A 120 -8.97 -17.42 9.89
N ALA A 121 -9.26 -16.43 9.05
CA ALA A 121 -9.56 -15.08 9.51
C ALA A 121 -11.00 -15.01 10.02
N LYS A 122 -11.24 -14.22 11.07
CA LYS A 122 -12.59 -13.99 11.62
C LYS A 122 -13.07 -12.58 11.34
N LYS A 123 -12.18 -11.59 11.50
CA LYS A 123 -12.38 -10.18 11.21
C LYS A 123 -11.20 -9.64 10.39
N PRO A 124 -10.97 -10.14 9.16
CA PRO A 124 -9.90 -9.63 8.32
C PRO A 124 -10.13 -8.17 7.94
N VAL A 125 -9.05 -7.41 7.85
CA VAL A 125 -9.05 -6.00 7.42
C VAL A 125 -7.97 -5.77 6.37
N LEU A 126 -8.27 -4.92 5.40
CA LEU A 126 -7.28 -4.36 4.47
C LEU A 126 -6.84 -3.00 4.97
N ILE A 127 -5.54 -2.76 4.95
CA ILE A 127 -4.92 -1.48 5.26
C ILE A 127 -3.94 -1.12 4.14
N LEU A 128 -3.89 0.14 3.77
CA LEU A 128 -2.86 0.67 2.89
C LEU A 128 -2.63 2.15 3.17
N PHE A 129 -1.49 2.66 2.72
CA PHE A 129 -1.17 4.07 2.75
C PHE A 129 -1.22 4.64 1.33
N ALA A 130 -1.81 5.82 1.19
CA ALA A 130 -1.81 6.54 -0.08
C ALA A 130 -1.40 8.00 0.12
N LEU A 131 -0.66 8.52 -0.85
CA LEU A 131 -0.31 9.93 -0.97
C LEU A 131 -0.75 10.44 -2.33
N PHE A 132 -1.49 11.54 -2.34
CA PHE A 132 -1.93 12.21 -3.56
C PHE A 132 -0.99 13.39 -3.85
N ASP A 133 -0.05 13.22 -4.79
CA ASP A 133 0.93 14.26 -5.11
C ASP A 133 0.34 15.27 -6.11
N ARG A 134 0.26 16.53 -5.65
CA ARG A 134 -0.37 17.64 -6.36
C ARG A 134 0.62 18.29 -7.32
N GLN A 135 0.56 17.94 -8.61
CA GLN A 135 1.27 18.68 -9.67
C GLN A 135 0.38 19.09 -10.86
N GLY A 136 -0.96 19.01 -10.74
CA GLY A 136 -1.90 19.30 -11.84
C GLY A 136 -2.71 20.60 -11.68
N ALA A 137 -3.46 20.95 -12.73
CA ALA A 137 -4.35 22.13 -12.77
C ALA A 137 -5.50 22.04 -11.74
N ALA A 138 -6.11 23.19 -11.44
CA ALA A 138 -7.31 23.27 -10.62
C ALA A 138 -8.47 22.50 -11.29
N GLY A 139 -9.15 21.61 -10.55
CA GLY A 139 -10.31 20.85 -11.03
C GLY A 139 -10.07 19.36 -11.33
N ASP A 140 -8.82 18.94 -11.54
CA ASP A 140 -8.45 17.53 -11.72
C ASP A 140 -8.76 16.69 -10.45
N ARG A 141 -9.15 15.42 -10.59
CA ARG A 141 -9.46 14.53 -9.47
C ARG A 141 -8.77 13.19 -9.65
N THR A 142 -8.25 12.63 -8.57
CA THR A 142 -7.68 11.27 -8.55
C THR A 142 -8.24 10.58 -7.32
N ALA A 143 -8.84 9.41 -7.51
CA ALA A 143 -9.42 8.61 -6.45
C ALA A 143 -9.18 7.13 -6.75
N PHE A 144 -9.16 6.30 -5.72
CA PHE A 144 -9.20 4.86 -5.91
C PHE A 144 -10.34 4.24 -5.10
N GLN A 145 -10.87 3.13 -5.60
CA GLN A 145 -11.79 2.27 -4.89
C GLN A 145 -11.08 0.95 -4.60
N ALA A 146 -11.08 0.52 -3.34
CA ALA A 146 -10.66 -0.83 -2.99
C ALA A 146 -11.82 -1.81 -3.21
N GLU A 147 -11.52 -2.94 -3.83
CA GLU A 147 -12.48 -3.96 -4.22
C GLU A 147 -11.94 -5.35 -3.89
N ALA A 148 -12.84 -6.30 -3.65
CA ALA A 148 -12.50 -7.70 -3.47
C ALA A 148 -13.35 -8.60 -4.37
N SER A 149 -12.82 -9.77 -4.65
CA SER A 149 -13.48 -10.82 -5.43
C SER A 149 -13.25 -12.17 -4.77
N ASN A 150 -14.31 -12.95 -4.58
CA ASN A 150 -14.23 -14.35 -4.11
C ASN A 150 -14.42 -15.37 -5.25
N ASP A 151 -14.43 -14.92 -6.50
CA ASP A 151 -14.65 -15.75 -7.69
C ASP A 151 -13.53 -15.59 -8.73
N LEU A 152 -12.30 -15.44 -8.25
CA LEU A 152 -11.10 -15.29 -9.11
C LEU A 152 -11.10 -14.04 -9.99
N GLY A 153 -11.93 -13.04 -9.68
CA GLY A 153 -11.98 -11.75 -10.37
C GLY A 153 -13.01 -11.66 -11.48
N PHE A 154 -14.00 -12.58 -11.53
CA PHE A 154 -15.14 -12.44 -12.44
C PHE A 154 -16.09 -11.34 -11.98
N HIS A 155 -16.30 -11.21 -10.66
CA HIS A 155 -17.06 -10.13 -10.04
C HIS A 155 -16.23 -9.45 -8.96
N TRP A 156 -16.43 -8.14 -8.82
CA TRP A 156 -15.69 -7.29 -7.88
C TRP A 156 -16.67 -6.42 -7.10
N ASP A 157 -16.66 -6.56 -5.78
CA ASP A 157 -17.48 -5.74 -4.90
C ASP A 157 -16.62 -4.65 -4.24
N SER A 158 -17.16 -3.43 -4.22
CA SER A 158 -16.55 -2.31 -3.49
C SER A 158 -16.48 -2.60 -2.01
N LEU A 159 -15.28 -2.48 -1.43
CA LEU A 159 -15.06 -2.63 -0.01
C LEU A 159 -15.56 -1.41 0.77
N LYS A 160 -16.10 -1.67 1.96
CA LYS A 160 -16.58 -0.63 2.87
C LYS A 160 -15.42 -0.11 3.73
N PRO A 161 -15.20 1.22 3.79
CA PRO A 161 -14.28 1.81 4.76
C PRO A 161 -14.72 1.51 6.21
N ILE A 162 -13.77 1.24 7.11
CA ILE A 162 -14.04 0.96 8.55
C ILE A 162 -14.28 2.26 9.35
N ALA A 163 -13.89 3.42 8.82
CA ALA A 163 -14.22 4.73 9.38
C ALA A 163 -14.99 5.56 8.35
N ALA A 164 -15.85 6.46 8.82
CA ALA A 164 -16.78 7.28 8.02
C ALA A 164 -16.13 8.35 7.12
N SER A 165 -14.88 8.19 6.72
CA SER A 165 -14.47 8.83 5.48
C SER A 165 -15.07 8.00 4.34
N ASP A 166 -15.96 8.62 3.58
CA ASP A 166 -16.49 8.15 2.30
C ASP A 166 -15.42 7.45 1.43
N PRO A 167 -15.79 6.67 0.38
CA PRO A 167 -14.83 6.33 -0.66
C PRO A 167 -14.03 7.59 -1.00
N VAL A 168 -12.73 7.57 -0.70
CA VAL A 168 -11.95 8.81 -0.67
C VAL A 168 -11.77 9.28 -2.11
N ILE A 169 -12.71 10.11 -2.53
CA ILE A 169 -12.45 11.18 -3.45
C ILE A 169 -11.58 12.13 -2.65
N ALA A 170 -10.25 11.96 -2.74
CA ALA A 170 -9.35 13.05 -2.48
C ALA A 170 -9.65 14.09 -3.56
N ALA A 171 -10.61 14.96 -3.28
CA ALA A 171 -10.82 16.15 -4.07
C ALA A 171 -9.53 16.98 -3.94
N ALA A 172 -9.09 17.54 -5.06
CA ALA A 172 -7.77 18.18 -5.17
C ALA A 172 -7.59 19.46 -4.32
N ASP A 173 -8.58 19.78 -3.50
CA ASP A 173 -8.65 20.90 -2.57
C ASP A 173 -8.26 20.51 -1.13
N ASP A 174 -8.03 19.24 -0.80
CA ASP A 174 -7.37 18.86 0.46
C ASP A 174 -5.84 19.12 0.37
N PRO A 175 -5.27 20.04 1.17
CA PRO A 175 -3.88 20.46 1.07
C PRO A 175 -2.86 19.49 1.68
N SER A 176 -3.26 18.36 2.26
CA SER A 176 -2.33 17.48 2.95
C SER A 176 -1.37 16.78 1.97
N ARG A 177 -0.07 17.08 2.08
CA ARG A 177 1.03 16.34 1.43
C ARG A 177 1.44 15.12 2.26
N GLU A 178 0.50 14.60 3.04
CA GLU A 178 0.74 13.60 4.06
C GLU A 178 0.24 12.25 3.59
N TRP A 179 0.91 11.20 4.05
CA TRP A 179 0.45 9.85 3.83
C TRP A 179 -0.85 9.63 4.60
N MET A 180 -1.89 9.27 3.87
CA MET A 180 -3.18 8.93 4.45
C MET A 180 -3.27 7.41 4.57
N ARG A 181 -3.75 6.93 5.72
CA ARG A 181 -4.05 5.51 5.91
C ARG A 181 -5.50 5.22 5.60
N PHE A 182 -5.75 4.14 4.87
CA PHE A 182 -7.07 3.63 4.55
C PHE A 182 -7.29 2.28 5.22
N ARG A 183 -8.51 2.03 5.70
CA ARG A 183 -8.92 0.78 6.33
C ARG A 183 -10.22 0.29 5.71
N TYR A 184 -10.28 -0.97 5.30
CA TYR A 184 -11.46 -1.58 4.70
C TYR A 184 -11.83 -2.89 5.40
N ASP A 185 -13.13 -3.09 5.58
CA ASP A 185 -13.68 -4.29 6.19
C ASP A 185 -13.69 -5.44 5.19
N LEU A 186 -13.00 -6.52 5.53
CA LEU A 186 -13.04 -7.77 4.77
C LEU A 186 -13.85 -8.87 5.48
N THR A 187 -14.51 -8.57 6.61
CA THR A 187 -15.35 -9.52 7.37
C THR A 187 -16.36 -10.27 6.50
N PRO A 188 -17.01 -9.66 5.47
CA PRO A 188 -17.89 -10.41 4.55
C PRO A 188 -17.22 -11.58 3.81
N TYR A 189 -15.89 -11.56 3.71
CA TYR A 189 -15.07 -12.58 3.05
C TYR A 189 -14.34 -13.51 4.03
N ALA A 190 -14.59 -13.39 5.34
CA ALA A 190 -14.02 -14.29 6.32
C ALA A 190 -14.32 -15.76 5.96
N GLY A 191 -13.31 -16.62 6.05
CA GLY A 191 -13.42 -18.03 5.67
C GLY A 191 -13.23 -18.32 4.17
N GLN A 192 -13.13 -17.31 3.30
CA GLN A 192 -13.07 -17.47 1.84
C GLN A 192 -11.74 -16.97 1.25
N PRO A 193 -11.23 -17.58 0.16
CA PRO A 193 -10.14 -16.97 -0.60
C PRO A 193 -10.65 -15.76 -1.38
N ILE A 194 -9.83 -14.71 -1.47
CA ILE A 194 -10.16 -13.52 -2.27
C ILE A 194 -9.03 -13.09 -3.19
N ARG A 195 -9.35 -12.29 -4.21
CA ARG A 195 -8.42 -11.36 -4.84
C ARG A 195 -8.74 -9.95 -4.39
N LEU A 196 -7.71 -9.11 -4.29
CA LEU A 196 -7.87 -7.67 -4.03
C LEU A 196 -7.58 -6.88 -5.29
N ARG A 197 -8.29 -5.77 -5.48
CA ARG A 197 -8.05 -4.80 -6.54
C ARG A 197 -8.19 -3.38 -6.02
N LEU A 198 -7.31 -2.52 -6.48
CA LEU A 198 -7.46 -1.07 -6.40
C LEU A 198 -7.83 -0.57 -7.79
N ASN A 199 -9.03 0.01 -7.90
CA ASN A 199 -9.55 0.61 -9.13
C ASN A 199 -9.37 2.12 -9.05
N LEU A 200 -8.39 2.63 -9.78
CA LEU A 200 -8.07 4.04 -9.87
C LEU A 200 -8.94 4.72 -10.91
N ARG A 201 -9.51 5.86 -10.54
CA ARG A 201 -10.21 6.78 -11.44
C ARG A 201 -9.51 8.12 -11.38
N SER A 202 -9.10 8.62 -12.54
CA SER A 202 -8.39 9.89 -12.60
C SER A 202 -8.80 10.74 -13.79
N SER A 203 -8.97 12.04 -13.56
CA SER A 203 -9.04 13.06 -14.60
C SER A 203 -7.70 13.81 -14.60
N LEU A 204 -6.69 13.24 -15.26
CA LEU A 204 -5.34 13.81 -15.29
C LEU A 204 -5.23 14.80 -16.44
N SER A 205 -5.19 16.10 -16.16
CA SER A 205 -4.86 17.10 -17.18
C SER A 205 -3.36 17.27 -17.36
N ASN A 206 -2.54 17.08 -16.30
CA ASN A 206 -1.08 17.24 -16.37
C ASN A 206 -0.36 17.02 -15.02
N ARG A 207 -0.24 15.78 -14.53
CA ARG A 207 0.58 15.36 -13.35
C ARG A 207 -0.17 15.30 -12.02
N LYS A 208 -0.93 14.23 -11.80
CA LYS A 208 -1.20 13.77 -10.44
C LYS A 208 -0.72 12.36 -10.32
N LEU A 209 0.17 12.15 -9.35
CA LEU A 209 0.75 10.86 -9.05
C LEU A 209 0.10 10.40 -7.75
N LEU A 210 -0.71 9.35 -7.86
CA LEU A 210 -1.06 8.54 -6.70
C LEU A 210 0.18 7.75 -6.33
N TYR A 211 0.58 7.82 -5.07
CA TYR A 211 1.53 6.90 -4.49
C TYR A 211 0.80 5.99 -3.51
N LEU A 212 1.14 4.71 -3.54
CA LEU A 212 0.66 3.69 -2.62
C LEU A 212 1.85 3.05 -1.93
N ASP A 213 1.67 2.69 -0.68
CA ASP A 213 2.69 1.98 0.08
C ASP A 213 2.04 1.12 1.17
N ASP A 214 2.80 0.17 1.67
CA ASP A 214 2.45 -0.67 2.84
C ASP A 214 1.02 -1.26 2.78
N ILE A 215 0.74 -2.08 1.75
CA ILE A 215 -0.53 -2.79 1.63
C ILE A 215 -0.51 -4.03 2.51
N LEU A 216 -1.41 -4.08 3.49
CA LEU A 216 -1.50 -5.15 4.49
C LEU A 216 -2.93 -5.73 4.53
N VAL A 217 -3.02 -7.05 4.56
CA VAL A 217 -4.21 -7.77 5.01
C VAL A 217 -3.86 -8.54 6.27
N ALA A 218 -4.63 -8.31 7.34
CA ALA A 218 -4.40 -8.96 8.63
C ALA A 218 -5.71 -9.19 9.37
N GLU A 219 -5.66 -9.99 10.43
CA GLU A 219 -6.75 -10.11 11.40
C GLU A 219 -6.84 -8.83 12.25
N SER A 220 -8.05 -8.26 12.38
CA SER A 220 -8.28 -7.18 13.33
C SER A 220 -8.10 -7.67 14.76
N SER A 221 -7.44 -6.88 15.60
CA SER A 221 -7.39 -7.09 17.05
C SER A 221 -8.46 -6.29 17.80
N GLU A 222 -9.36 -5.59 17.10
CA GLU A 222 -10.50 -4.88 17.68
C GLU A 222 -11.64 -5.90 17.97
N GLY A 223 -11.91 -6.09 19.26
CA GLY A 223 -12.87 -7.05 19.83
C GLY A 223 -14.32 -6.72 19.54
#